data_AF-A0A3B0Y0V4-F1
#
_entry.id   AF-A0A3B0Y0V4-F1
#
_cell.length_a   1.000
_cell.length_b   1.000
_cell.length_c   1.000
_cell.angle_alpha   90.00
_cell.angle_beta   90.00
_cell.angle_gamma   90.00
#
_symmetry.space_group_name_H-M   'P 1'
#
loop_
_entity.id
_entity.type
_entity.pdbx_description
1 polymer ?
#
loop_
_entity_poly.entity_id
_entity_poly.type
_entity_poly.pdbx_seq_one_letter_code
_entity_poly.pdbx_strand_id
1 'polypeptide(L)'
;MKIIISLLCLLVSASSFASDAEKLKQYLSNNKIGNSTDYGIFKNNTDHVITIHGFDQDLPVCLEIEKKLNIEQPNTYTCKPLNY
;
A
#
# COMPACT_ATOMS: atom_id res chain seq x y z
N MET A 1 -40.81 6.97 -14.54
CA MET A 1 -39.83 6.01 -15.10
C MET A 1 -38.44 6.60 -15.35
N LYS A 2 -38.29 7.78 -15.98
CA LYS A 2 -36.96 8.37 -16.27
C LYS A 2 -36.11 8.68 -15.02
N ILE A 3 -36.72 9.11 -13.92
CA ILE A 3 -36.00 9.46 -12.68
C ILE A 3 -35.46 8.22 -11.95
N ILE A 4 -36.19 7.10 -11.98
CA ILE A 4 -35.79 5.83 -11.34
C ILE A 4 -34.58 5.22 -12.07
N ILE A 5 -34.57 5.30 -13.41
CA ILE A 5 -33.44 4.82 -14.23
C ILE A 5 -32.18 5.66 -13.97
N SER A 6 -32.33 6.97 -13.80
CA SER A 6 -31.19 7.87 -13.52
C SER A 6 -30.59 7.65 -12.12
N LEU A 7 -31.40 7.27 -11.12
CA LEU A 7 -30.93 6.94 -9.77
C LEU A 7 -30.16 5.61 -9.74
N LEU A 8 -30.57 4.64 -10.56
CA LEU A 8 -29.93 3.33 -10.64
C LEU A 8 -28.53 3.42 -11.29
N CYS A 9 -28.33 4.32 -12.26
CA CYS A 9 -27.01 4.56 -12.86
C CYS A 9 -26.00 5.22 -11.90
N LEU A 10 -26.46 6.01 -10.93
CA LEU A 10 -25.61 6.67 -9.93
C LEU A 10 -25.11 5.70 -8.84
N LEU A 11 -25.82 4.60 -8.59
CA LEU A 11 -25.43 3.60 -7.59
C LEU A 11 -24.38 2.61 -8.11
N VAL A 12 -24.26 2.44 -9.43
CA VAL A 12 -23.35 1.47 -10.06
C VAL A 12 -21.93 2.04 -10.27
N SER A 13 -21.74 3.36 -10.19
CA SER A 13 -20.44 4.00 -10.41
C SER A 13 -19.56 4.14 -9.16
N ALA A 14 -20.04 3.78 -7.97
CA ALA A 14 -19.34 4.03 -6.71
C ALA A 14 -18.40 2.90 -6.23
N SER A 15 -18.38 1.73 -6.89
CA SER A 15 -17.79 0.52 -6.30
C SER A 15 -16.46 0.03 -6.90
N SER A 16 -15.78 0.80 -7.76
CA SER A 16 -14.67 0.24 -8.57
C SER A 16 -13.28 0.83 -8.33
N PHE A 17 -13.05 1.64 -7.29
CA PHE A 17 -11.73 2.25 -7.02
C PHE A 17 -11.09 1.86 -5.68
N ALA A 18 -11.58 0.82 -5.00
CA ALA A 18 -10.75 0.16 -4.02
C ALA A 18 -9.77 -0.73 -4.80
N SER A 19 -8.52 -0.30 -4.98
CA SER A 19 -7.45 -1.24 -5.26
C SER A 19 -7.49 -2.27 -4.14
N ASP A 20 -7.99 -3.46 -4.45
CA ASP A 20 -8.32 -4.48 -3.46
C ASP A 20 -7.04 -4.83 -2.69
N ALA A 21 -6.95 -4.36 -1.44
CA ALA A 21 -5.80 -4.58 -0.59
C ALA A 21 -5.48 -6.08 -0.47
N GLU A 22 -6.51 -6.93 -0.59
CA GLU A 22 -6.39 -8.38 -0.63
C GLU A 22 -5.65 -8.85 -1.89
N LYS A 23 -5.91 -8.29 -3.07
CA LYS A 23 -5.20 -8.66 -4.30
C LYS A 23 -3.74 -8.25 -4.26
N LEU A 24 -3.43 -7.09 -3.67
CA LEU A 24 -2.05 -6.66 -3.47
C LEU A 24 -1.34 -7.60 -2.47
N LYS A 25 -1.98 -7.93 -1.34
CA LYS A 25 -1.47 -8.88 -0.35
C LYS A 25 -1.21 -10.25 -0.99
N GLN A 26 -2.13 -10.75 -1.80
CA GLN A 26 -1.98 -12.01 -2.54
C GLN A 26 -0.83 -11.95 -3.55
N TYR A 27 -0.71 -10.85 -4.31
CA TYR A 27 0.39 -10.68 -5.26
C TYR A 27 1.75 -10.72 -4.54
N LEU A 28 1.89 -9.95 -3.46
CA LEU A 28 3.11 -9.89 -2.65
C LEU A 28 3.46 -11.26 -2.05
N SER A 29 2.47 -11.95 -1.48
CA SER A 29 2.65 -13.30 -0.94
C SER A 29 3.06 -14.33 -2.00
N ASN A 30 2.52 -14.25 -3.21
CA ASN A 30 2.78 -15.21 -4.27
C ASN A 30 4.14 -15.00 -4.96
N ASN A 31 4.67 -13.78 -4.94
CA ASN A 31 5.92 -13.41 -5.61
C ASN A 31 7.08 -13.19 -4.63
N LYS A 32 6.97 -13.71 -3.40
CA LYS A 32 7.97 -13.52 -2.36
C LYS A 32 9.36 -13.96 -2.82
N ILE A 33 10.33 -13.04 -2.73
CA ILE A 33 11.75 -13.31 -2.98
C ILE A 33 12.47 -13.31 -1.64
N GLY A 34 13.24 -14.35 -1.34
CA GLY A 34 13.92 -14.49 -0.06
C GLY A 34 12.97 -14.83 1.11
N ASN A 35 13.47 -14.67 2.34
CA ASN A 35 12.74 -15.04 3.56
C ASN A 35 12.10 -13.84 4.28
N SER A 36 12.44 -12.61 3.92
CA SER A 36 11.91 -11.39 4.57
C SER A 36 10.42 -11.17 4.28
N THR A 37 9.73 -10.51 5.22
CA THR A 37 8.39 -9.94 4.96
C THR A 37 8.53 -8.75 4.01
N ASP A 38 7.53 -8.48 3.17
CA ASP A 38 7.49 -7.23 2.41
C ASP A 38 7.17 -6.05 3.33
N TYR A 39 7.73 -4.89 3.03
CA TYR A 39 7.55 -3.68 3.84
C TYR A 39 6.97 -2.54 3.00
N GLY A 40 6.41 -1.55 3.69
CA GLY A 40 5.93 -0.33 3.08
C GLY A 40 6.34 0.90 3.89
N ILE A 41 6.52 2.02 3.19
CA ILE A 41 6.63 3.33 3.80
C ILE A 41 5.24 3.94 3.92
N PHE A 42 4.93 4.43 5.11
CA PHE A 42 3.69 5.13 5.42
C PHE A 42 3.98 6.56 5.84
N LYS A 43 3.33 7.52 5.17
CA LYS A 43 3.29 8.93 5.59
C LYS A 43 2.23 9.11 6.67
N ASN A 44 2.56 9.85 7.72
CA ASN A 44 1.66 10.12 8.86
C ASN A 44 1.04 8.86 9.46
N ASN A 45 1.76 7.74 9.42
CA ASN A 45 1.31 6.40 9.85
C ASN A 45 0.14 5.77 9.08
N THR A 46 -0.55 6.48 8.20
CA THR A 46 -1.78 6.01 7.55
C THR A 46 -1.63 5.84 6.04
N ASP A 47 -0.86 6.70 5.39
CA ASP A 47 -0.88 6.83 3.94
C ASP A 47 0.27 6.00 3.36
N HIS A 48 -0.06 4.86 2.76
CA HIS A 48 0.93 4.03 2.08
C HIS A 48 1.50 4.74 0.85
N VAL A 49 2.82 4.91 0.78
CA VAL A 49 3.50 5.66 -0.29
C VAL A 49 4.47 4.83 -1.12
N ILE A 50 5.12 3.82 -0.53
CA ILE A 50 6.13 2.99 -1.21
C ILE A 50 5.97 1.55 -0.72
N THR A 51 6.00 0.59 -1.65
CA THR A 51 6.17 -0.84 -1.36
C THR A 51 7.62 -1.24 -1.60
N ILE A 52 8.20 -1.97 -0.66
CA ILE A 52 9.52 -2.60 -0.73
C ILE A 52 9.30 -4.10 -0.81
N HIS A 53 9.71 -4.68 -1.93
CA HIS A 53 9.55 -6.09 -2.26
C HIS A 53 10.65 -6.50 -3.23
N GLY A 54 11.20 -7.70 -3.04
CA GLY A 54 12.11 -8.33 -3.99
C GLY A 54 13.60 -8.24 -3.64
N PHE A 55 13.94 -7.74 -2.45
CA PHE A 55 15.32 -7.76 -1.95
C PHE A 55 15.59 -9.04 -1.14
N ASP A 56 16.86 -9.40 -0.98
CA ASP A 56 17.25 -10.51 -0.08
C ASP A 56 16.75 -10.27 1.36
N GLN A 57 16.73 -9.00 1.78
CA GLN A 57 16.18 -8.51 3.03
C GLN A 57 15.49 -7.15 2.83
N ASP A 58 14.16 -7.12 2.87
CA ASP A 58 13.40 -5.89 2.63
C ASP A 58 13.43 -4.88 3.80
N LEU A 59 13.60 -5.35 5.04
CA LEU A 59 13.61 -4.48 6.23
C LEU A 59 14.75 -3.44 6.21
N PRO A 60 16.04 -3.82 6.00
CA PRO A 60 17.12 -2.85 5.91
C PRO A 60 16.89 -1.77 4.85
N VAL A 61 16.37 -2.16 3.68
CA VAL A 61 16.05 -1.22 2.59
C VAL A 61 14.94 -0.26 3.02
N CYS A 62 13.88 -0.77 3.63
CA CYS A 62 12.79 0.06 4.12
C CYS A 62 13.25 1.07 5.19
N LEU A 63 14.09 0.66 6.14
CA LEU A 63 14.65 1.55 7.16
C LEU A 63 15.58 2.62 6.57
N GLU A 64 16.36 2.29 5.52
CA GLU A 64 17.20 3.27 4.83
C GLU A 64 16.36 4.34 4.12
N ILE A 65 15.28 3.92 3.45
CA ILE A 65 14.34 4.83 2.78
C ILE A 65 13.64 5.73 3.80
N GLU A 66 13.10 5.16 4.89
CA GLU A 66 12.49 5.92 5.98
C GLU A 66 13.46 7.00 6.51
N LYS A 67 14.70 6.61 6.79
CA LYS A 67 15.74 7.51 7.27
C LYS A 67 15.96 8.67 6.30
N LYS A 68 16.07 8.40 5.00
CA LYS A 68 16.30 9.43 3.98
C LYS A 68 15.12 10.40 3.85
N LEU A 69 13.90 9.89 3.82
CA LEU A 69 12.69 10.72 3.71
C LEU A 69 12.48 11.62 4.94
N ASN A 70 12.83 11.11 6.12
CA ASN A 70 12.75 11.86 7.37
C ASN A 70 13.86 12.91 7.55
N ILE A 71 14.86 13.00 6.65
CA ILE A 71 15.82 14.13 6.65
C ILE A 71 15.09 15.43 6.25
N GLU A 72 14.25 15.37 5.22
CA GLU A 72 13.53 16.54 4.71
C GLU A 72 12.27 16.84 5.51
N GLN A 73 11.58 15.79 5.98
CA GLN A 73 10.34 15.90 6.74
C GLN A 73 10.43 15.03 8.00
N PRO A 74 11.02 15.54 9.09
CA PRO A 74 11.26 14.75 10.30
C PRO A 74 10.00 14.09 10.86
N ASN A 75 10.11 12.82 11.23
CA ASN A 75 9.04 12.00 11.84
C ASN A 75 7.76 11.86 11.00
N THR A 76 7.84 12.10 9.69
CA THR A 76 6.68 12.05 8.79
C THR A 76 6.46 10.66 8.21
N TYR A 77 7.54 9.92 7.98
CA TYR A 77 7.52 8.61 7.33
C TYR A 77 7.87 7.51 8.31
N THR A 78 7.26 6.33 8.12
CA THR A 78 7.46 5.14 8.95
C THR A 78 7.55 3.89 8.09
N CYS A 79 8.47 2.99 8.41
CA CYS A 79 8.54 1.65 7.83
C CYS A 79 7.60 0.68 8.57
N LYS A 80 6.74 -0.04 7.84
CA LYS A 80 5.82 -1.05 8.41
C LYS A 80 5.75 -2.30 7.54
N PRO A 81 5.57 -3.50 8.12
CA PRO A 81 5.39 -4.72 7.32
C PRO A 81 4.00 -4.75 6.66
N LEU A 82 3.92 -5.38 5.47
CA LEU A 82 2.68 -5.42 4.67
C LEU A 82 1.95 -6.78 4.70
N ASN A 83 2.66 -7.89 4.91
CA ASN A 83 2.08 -9.24 4.74
C ASN A 83 1.60 -9.90 6.05
N TYR A 84 1.14 -9.13 7.04
CA TYR A 84 0.49 -9.68 8.24
C TYR A 84 -1.03 -9.73 8.04
#